data_AF-A0A410HWZ0-F1
#
_entry.id   AF-A0A410HWZ0-F1
#
_cell.length_a   1.000
_cell.length_b   1.000
_cell.length_c   1.000
_cell.angle_alpha   90.00
_cell.angle_beta   90.00
_cell.angle_gamma   90.00
#
_symmetry.space_group_name_H-M   'P 1'
#
loop_
_entity.id
_entity.type
_entity.pdbx_description
1 polymer ?
#
loop_
_entity_poly.entity_id
_entity_poly.type
_entity_poly.pdbx_seq_one_letter_code
_entity_poly.pdbx_strand_id
1 'polypeptide(L)'
;MFAAYIGVSLMLFVMGRISPYEWTNPYPCIEEPETLENQFTLSNSLWFTIGSLMQQGTEIAPIAVSTRMVAGIWWFFTLIMVSTYTANLAAFLTVESMYQPIKNVKDLADQNTIKYGAKRGG
;
A
#
# COMPACT_ATOMS: atom_id res chain seq x y z
N MET A 1 5.43 -0.42 8.17
CA MET A 1 4.23 -1.07 7.59
C MET A 1 3.67 -2.15 8.48
N PHE A 2 4.40 -3.23 8.78
CA PHE A 2 3.86 -4.36 9.55
C PHE A 2 3.27 -3.95 10.91
N ALA A 3 3.98 -3.15 11.71
CA ALA A 3 3.48 -2.65 12.98
C ALA A 3 2.20 -1.79 12.84
N ALA A 4 2.14 -0.92 11.82
CA ALA A 4 0.96 -0.10 11.54
C ALA A 4 -0.24 -0.95 11.10
N TYR A 5 0.00 -1.97 10.27
CA TYR A 5 -1.02 -2.94 9.85
C TYR A 5 -1.63 -3.69 11.04
N ILE A 6 -0.79 -4.24 11.93
CA ILE A 6 -1.27 -4.92 13.14
C ILE A 6 -1.98 -3.93 14.07
N GLY A 7 -1.42 -2.72 14.26
CA GLY A 7 -2.02 -1.69 15.09
C GLY A 7 -3.41 -1.26 14.63
N VAL A 8 -3.59 -1.00 13.33
CA VAL A 8 -4.90 -0.61 12.77
C VAL A 8 -5.89 -1.77 12.81
N SER A 9 -5.44 -3.00 12.56
CA SER A 9 -6.30 -4.20 12.68
C SER A 9 -6.82 -4.38 14.10
N LEU A 10 -5.95 -4.18 15.11
CA LEU A 10 -6.33 -4.23 16.52
C LEU A 10 -7.24 -3.06 16.90
N MET A 11 -6.98 -1.85 16.40
CA MET A 11 -7.84 -0.69 16.64
C MET A 11 -9.25 -0.90 16.07
N LEU A 12 -9.37 -1.43 14.85
CA LEU A 12 -10.66 -1.77 14.25
C LEU A 12 -11.38 -2.87 15.02
N PHE A 13 -10.67 -3.90 15.46
CA PHE A 13 -11.24 -4.96 16.28
C PHE A 13 -11.78 -4.43 17.63
N VAL A 14 -10.99 -3.61 18.33
CA VAL A 14 -11.38 -3.02 19.62
C VAL A 14 -12.54 -2.04 19.45
N MET A 15 -12.47 -1.14 18.47
CA MET A 15 -13.57 -0.20 18.20
C MET A 15 -14.84 -0.92 17.81
N GLY A 16 -14.75 -1.92 16.92
CA GLY A 16 -15.89 -2.73 16.50
C GLY A 16 -16.61 -3.36 17.70
N ARG A 17 -15.87 -3.87 18.70
CA ARG A 17 -16.45 -4.46 19.91
C ARG A 17 -17.06 -3.44 20.87
N ILE A 18 -16.48 -2.24 20.98
CA ILE A 18 -16.95 -1.20 21.90
C ILE A 18 -18.17 -0.45 21.34
N SER A 19 -18.24 -0.26 20.02
CA SER A 19 -19.35 0.49 19.41
C SER A 19 -20.60 -0.38 19.29
N PRO A 20 -21.70 -0.10 20.02
CA PRO A 20 -22.94 -0.86 19.92
C PRO A 20 -23.59 -0.76 18.53
N TYR A 21 -23.28 0.29 17.78
CA TYR A 21 -23.77 0.51 16.42
C TYR A 21 -23.21 -0.47 15.36
N GLU A 22 -22.13 -1.19 15.66
CA GLU A 22 -21.59 -2.24 14.77
C GLU A 22 -22.28 -3.60 14.97
N TRP A 23 -23.08 -3.73 16.04
CA TRP A 23 -23.83 -4.94 16.32
C TRP A 23 -25.13 -4.89 15.52
N THR A 24 -25.21 -5.70 14.48
CA THR A 24 -26.36 -5.74 13.57
C THR A 24 -27.19 -7.00 13.78
N ASN A 25 -28.48 -6.88 13.50
CA ASN A 25 -29.38 -8.03 13.49
C ASN A 25 -29.19 -8.80 12.16
N PRO A 26 -28.82 -10.09 12.20
CA PRO A 26 -28.69 -10.91 11.00
C PRO A 26 -30.04 -11.14 10.28
N TYR A 27 -31.16 -11.06 11.00
CA TYR A 27 -32.50 -11.29 10.48
C TYR A 27 -33.38 -10.04 10.60
N PRO A 28 -33.46 -9.18 9.56
CA PRO A 28 -34.20 -7.91 9.62
C PRO A 28 -35.71 -8.07 9.80
N CYS A 29 -36.25 -9.29 9.66
CA CYS A 29 -37.67 -9.60 9.82
C CYS A 29 -38.08 -9.89 11.28
N ILE A 30 -37.12 -9.97 12.22
CA ILE A 30 -37.37 -10.22 13.64
C ILE A 30 -36.99 -8.96 14.41
N GLU A 31 -37.97 -8.28 15.03
CA GLU A 31 -37.75 -7.01 15.73
C GLU A 31 -36.92 -7.17 17.01
N GLU A 32 -37.02 -8.33 17.68
CA GLU A 32 -36.26 -8.69 18.88
C GLU A 32 -35.35 -9.91 18.61
N PRO A 33 -34.13 -9.71 18.08
CA PRO A 33 -33.21 -10.81 17.84
C PRO A 33 -32.61 -11.35 19.14
N GLU A 34 -32.50 -12.68 19.25
CA GLU A 34 -31.81 -13.33 20.39
C GLU A 34 -30.29 -13.07 20.38
N THR A 35 -29.71 -12.81 19.20
CA THR A 35 -28.26 -12.56 19.03
C THR A 35 -28.00 -11.44 18.04
N LEU A 36 -27.02 -10.59 18.37
CA LEU A 36 -26.48 -9.58 17.47
C LEU A 36 -25.12 -10.05 16.95
N GLU A 37 -24.85 -9.83 15.67
CA GLU A 37 -23.58 -10.18 15.05
C GLU A 37 -22.73 -8.94 14.76
N ASN A 38 -21.42 -9.12 14.91
CA ASN A 38 -20.43 -8.10 14.61
C ASN A 38 -19.47 -8.62 13.55
N GLN A 39 -19.36 -7.91 12.43
CA GLN A 39 -18.56 -8.36 11.30
C GLN A 39 -17.05 -8.20 11.55
N PHE A 40 -16.63 -7.37 12.51
CA PHE A 40 -15.22 -7.18 12.89
C PHE A 40 -14.74 -8.23 13.91
N THR A 41 -14.52 -9.45 13.43
CA THR A 41 -13.63 -10.41 14.13
C THR A 41 -12.16 -10.05 13.90
N LEU A 42 -11.23 -10.62 14.68
CA LEU A 42 -9.80 -10.34 14.51
C LEU A 42 -9.33 -10.69 13.09
N SER A 43 -9.73 -11.87 12.58
CA SER A 43 -9.42 -12.31 11.22
C SER A 43 -10.03 -11.39 10.17
N ASN A 44 -11.28 -10.96 10.37
CA ASN A 44 -11.96 -10.04 9.44
C ASN A 44 -11.34 -8.63 9.46
N SER A 45 -10.86 -8.17 10.61
CA SER A 45 -10.17 -6.88 10.74
C SER A 45 -8.80 -6.90 10.05
N LEU A 46 -8.09 -8.03 10.13
CA LEU A 46 -6.86 -8.28 9.37
C LEU A 46 -7.14 -8.36 7.86
N TRP A 47 -8.23 -9.04 7.48
CA TRP A 47 -8.65 -9.14 6.08
C TRP A 47 -9.02 -7.79 5.46
N PHE A 48 -9.76 -6.97 6.21
CA PHE A 48 -10.11 -5.60 5.80
C PHE A 48 -8.88 -4.72 5.58
N THR A 49 -7.92 -4.76 6.51
CA THR A 49 -6.70 -3.93 6.44
C THR A 49 -5.74 -4.40 5.36
N ILE A 50 -5.66 -5.71 5.07
CA ILE A 50 -4.82 -6.21 3.97
C ILE A 50 -5.46 -5.96 2.60
N GLY A 51 -6.79 -6.13 2.48
CA GLY A 51 -7.51 -5.82 1.24
C GLY A 51 -7.32 -4.35 0.85
N SER A 52 -7.53 -3.44 1.80
CA SER A 52 -7.31 -2.00 1.57
C SER A 52 -5.87 -1.62 1.24
N LEU A 53 -4.86 -2.33 1.78
CA LEU A 53 -3.46 -2.14 1.38
C LEU A 53 -3.21 -2.59 -0.06
N MET A 54 -3.84 -3.70 -0.48
CA MET A 54 -3.76 -4.24 -1.84
C MET A 54 -4.64 -3.48 -2.85
N GLN A 55 -5.32 -2.40 -2.44
CA GLN A 55 -6.32 -1.68 -3.24
C GLN A 55 -7.47 -2.60 -3.72
N GLN A 56 -7.72 -3.68 -2.98
CA GLN A 56 -8.82 -4.60 -3.22
C GLN A 56 -9.92 -4.30 -2.19
N GLY A 57 -11.16 -4.12 -2.67
CA GLY A 57 -12.30 -3.98 -1.78
C GLY A 57 -12.57 -5.26 -1.00
N THR A 58 -13.15 -5.14 0.18
CA THR A 58 -13.67 -6.27 0.96
C THR A 58 -15.18 -6.16 1.08
N GLU A 59 -15.84 -7.30 1.26
CA GLU A 59 -17.28 -7.35 1.58
C GLU A 59 -17.62 -6.80 2.97
N ILE A 60 -16.63 -6.78 3.86
CA ILE A 60 -16.74 -6.22 5.21
C ILE A 60 -16.64 -4.69 5.11
N ALA A 61 -17.62 -3.97 5.65
CA ALA A 61 -17.66 -2.52 5.66
C ALA A 61 -17.99 -1.96 7.06
N PRO A 62 -17.29 -0.92 7.53
CA PRO A 62 -17.61 -0.27 8.79
C PRO A 62 -18.95 0.47 8.76
N ILE A 63 -19.76 0.25 9.78
CA ILE A 63 -21.12 0.78 9.92
C ILE A 63 -21.10 2.02 10.81
N ALA A 64 -20.43 1.95 11.96
CA ALA A 64 -20.33 3.03 12.92
C ALA A 64 -19.47 4.19 12.40
N VAL A 65 -19.79 5.42 12.86
CA VAL A 65 -19.02 6.61 12.48
C VAL A 65 -17.57 6.51 12.97
N SER A 66 -17.34 5.96 14.16
CA SER A 66 -16.00 5.78 14.73
C SER A 66 -15.10 4.86 13.90
N THR A 67 -15.61 3.70 13.50
CA THR A 67 -14.89 2.71 12.68
C THR A 67 -14.64 3.23 11.27
N ARG A 68 -15.61 3.98 10.70
CA ARG A 68 -15.43 4.68 9.41
C ARG A 68 -14.32 5.72 9.44
N MET A 69 -14.19 6.49 10.52
CA MET A 69 -13.11 7.47 10.66
C MET A 69 -11.73 6.79 10.68
N VAL A 70 -11.58 5.69 11.42
CA VAL A 70 -10.34 4.90 11.45
C VAL A 70 -10.03 4.31 10.08
N ALA A 71 -11.03 3.73 9.40
CA ALA A 71 -10.87 3.20 8.05
C ALA A 71 -10.47 4.31 7.05
N GLY A 72 -11.06 5.51 7.14
CA GLY A 72 -10.71 6.65 6.29
C GLY A 72 -9.27 7.11 6.47
N ILE A 73 -8.79 7.20 7.71
CA ILE A 73 -7.38 7.53 8.01
C ILE A 73 -6.46 6.44 7.44
N TRP A 74 -6.83 5.18 7.60
CA TRP A 74 -6.07 4.06 7.06
C TRP A 74 -6.00 4.11 5.53
N TRP A 75 -7.11 4.37 4.84
CA TRP A 75 -7.13 4.52 3.39
C TRP A 75 -6.27 5.68 2.90
N PHE A 76 -6.30 6.81 3.60
CA PHE A 76 -5.42 7.93 3.25
C PHE A 76 -3.94 7.56 3.40
N PHE A 77 -3.60 6.84 4.47
CA PHE A 77 -2.25 6.33 4.69
C PHE A 77 -1.82 5.32 3.62
N THR A 78 -2.68 4.36 3.25
CA THR A 78 -2.35 3.36 2.22
C THR A 78 -2.16 3.99 0.86
N LEU A 79 -2.97 5.00 0.49
CA LEU A 79 -2.80 5.75 -0.75
C LEU A 79 -1.42 6.40 -0.84
N ILE A 80 -1.01 7.16 0.18
CA ILE A 80 0.31 7.83 0.20
C ILE A 80 1.45 6.80 0.09
N MET A 81 1.35 5.70 0.84
CA MET A 81 2.37 4.66 0.86
C MET A 81 2.51 3.98 -0.51
N VAL A 82 1.40 3.56 -1.13
CA VAL A 82 1.46 2.90 -2.44
C VAL A 82 1.91 3.88 -3.51
N SER A 83 1.45 5.13 -3.50
CA SER A 83 1.92 6.15 -4.43
C SER A 83 3.44 6.36 -4.33
N THR A 84 3.98 6.43 -3.11
CA THR A 84 5.42 6.59 -2.89
C THR A 84 6.21 5.36 -3.36
N TYR A 85 5.71 4.16 -3.08
CA TYR A 85 6.32 2.93 -3.55
C TYR A 85 6.34 2.85 -5.08
N THR A 86 5.21 3.16 -5.73
CA THR A 86 5.09 3.19 -7.19
C THR A 86 6.01 4.26 -7.80
N ALA A 87 6.13 5.43 -7.17
CA ALA A 87 7.04 6.49 -7.62
C ALA A 87 8.52 6.06 -7.52
N ASN A 88 8.92 5.43 -6.42
CA ASN A 88 10.27 4.92 -6.23
C ASN A 88 10.59 3.79 -7.22
N LEU A 89 9.64 2.89 -7.46
CA LEU A 89 9.77 1.83 -8.45
C LEU A 89 9.92 2.41 -9.86
N ALA A 90 9.08 3.38 -10.24
CA ALA A 90 9.16 4.05 -11.54
C ALA A 90 10.50 4.77 -11.71
N ALA A 91 10.96 5.49 -10.70
CA ALA A 91 12.27 6.15 -10.71
C ALA A 91 13.39 5.13 -10.95
N PHE A 92 13.36 3.99 -10.26
CA PHE A 92 14.33 2.91 -10.48
C PHE A 92 14.27 2.33 -11.89
N LEU A 93 13.07 2.10 -12.44
CA LEU A 93 12.90 1.54 -13.79
C LEU A 93 13.31 2.53 -14.91
N THR A 94 13.17 3.83 -14.68
CA THR A 94 13.59 4.87 -15.63
C THR A 94 15.07 5.24 -15.54
N VAL A 95 15.75 4.84 -14.45
CA VAL A 95 17.20 4.95 -14.36
C VAL A 95 17.78 3.84 -15.24
N GLU A 96 17.94 4.16 -16.53
CA GLU A 96 19.00 3.53 -17.29
C GLU A 96 20.31 3.98 -16.65
N SER A 97 21.06 3.03 -16.08
CA SER A 97 22.46 3.27 -15.80
C SER A 97 23.12 3.59 -17.14
N MET A 98 23.28 4.87 -17.48
CA MET A 98 24.17 5.31 -18.56
C MET A 98 25.58 4.88 -18.17
N TYR A 99 25.91 3.63 -18.48
CA TYR A 99 27.28 3.17 -18.54
C TYR A 99 27.89 3.89 -19.73
N GLN A 100 28.45 5.06 -19.46
CA GLN A 100 29.30 5.74 -20.44
C GLN A 100 30.63 4.97 -20.46
N PRO A 101 30.94 4.21 -21.52
CA PRO A 101 32.16 3.42 -21.59
C PRO A 101 33.43 4.30 -21.64
N ILE A 102 33.28 5.58 -21.96
CA ILE A 102 34.37 6.55 -22.10
C ILE A 102 33.94 7.84 -21.40
N LYS A 103 34.61 8.22 -20.31
CA LYS A 103 34.41 9.52 -19.66
C LYS A 103 35.49 10.52 -20.04
N ASN A 104 36.69 10.04 -20.37
CA ASN A 104 37.83 10.87 -20.71
C ASN A 104 38.62 10.36 -21.93
N VAL A 105 39.39 11.26 -22.55
CA VAL A 105 40.30 10.91 -23.66
C VAL A 105 41.36 9.88 -23.23
N LYS A 106 41.75 9.89 -21.95
CA LYS A 106 42.61 8.84 -21.36
C LYS A 106 41.93 7.47 -21.35
N ASP A 107 40.64 7.40 -20.97
CA ASP A 107 39.88 6.15 -21.04
C ASP A 107 39.83 5.60 -22.47
N LEU A 108 39.79 6.49 -23.47
CA LEU A 108 39.83 6.13 -24.89
C LEU A 108 41.18 5.57 -25.32
N ALA A 109 42.28 6.10 -24.77
CA ALA A 109 43.65 5.70 -25.08
C ALA A 109 44.08 4.41 -24.34
N ASP A 110 43.56 4.20 -23.13
CA ASP A 110 43.87 3.03 -22.30
C ASP A 110 43.05 1.80 -22.71
N GLN A 111 41.92 1.96 -23.40
CA GLN A 111 41.12 0.84 -23.92
C GLN A 111 41.45 0.52 -25.39
N ASN A 112 41.63 -0.76 -25.69
CA ASN A 112 41.90 -1.28 -27.04
C ASN A 112 40.62 -1.73 -27.80
N THR A 113 39.44 -1.59 -27.19
CA THR A 113 38.16 -2.08 -27.73
C THR A 113 37.50 -1.15 -28.77
N ILE A 114 37.62 0.17 -28.60
CA ILE A 114 37.04 1.20 -29.49
C ILE A 114 38.15 1.92 -30.26
N LYS A 115 38.10 1.88 -31.60
CA LYS A 115 39.08 2.55 -32.47
C LYS A 115 38.85 4.06 -32.49
N TYR A 116 39.94 4.83 -32.47
CA TYR A 116 39.92 6.29 -32.54
C TYR A 116 40.85 6.80 -33.65
N GLY A 117 40.57 8.00 -34.18
CA GLY A 117 41.34 8.62 -35.26
C GLY A 117 40.93 10.07 -35.52
N ALA A 118 41.75 10.81 -36.26
CA ALA A 118 41.49 12.21 -36.63
C ALA A 118 41.45 12.39 -38.16
N LYS A 119 40.76 13.45 -38.62
CA LYS A 119 40.67 13.79 -40.04
C LYS A 119 42.05 14.18 -40.57
N ARG A 120 42.39 13.70 -41.77
CA ARG A 120 43.67 14.01 -42.41
C ARG A 120 43.66 15.48 -42.87
N GLY A 121 44.50 16.31 -42.23
CA GLY A 121 44.72 17.71 -42.61
C GLY A 121 44.09 18.77 -41.71
N GLY A 122 43.41 18.39 -40.61
CA GLY A 122 42.65 19.31 -39.76
C GLY A 122 41.15 19.19 -39.99
#